data_AF-A0A7V9PEC0-F1
#
_entry.id   AF-A0A7V9PEC0-F1
#
_cell.length_a   1.000
_cell.length_b   1.000
_cell.length_c   1.000
_cell.angle_alpha   90.00
_cell.angle_beta   90.00
_cell.angle_gamma   90.00
#
_symmetry.space_group_name_H-M   'P 1'
#
loop_
_entity.id
_entity.type
_entity.pdbx_description
1 polymer ?
#
loop_
_entity_poly.entity_id
_entity_poly.type
_entity_poly.pdbx_seq_one_letter_code
_entity_poly.pdbx_strand_id
1 'polypeptide(L)'
;AFTDYYRVGADGRWAPDHLPTWLASPEATALLVLADDGPAGFVLVAHAGFPYVPAGPDHTMGEFFVLAGWRRRGVGRHAADLVFDAFPGTWRVEQLRRNIAATAFWRGVIGERTGGRYEESAPFGHPVQRFSVP
;
A
#
# COMPACT_ATOMS: atom_id res chain seq x y z
N ALA A 1 3.13 -15.57 -6.01
CA ALA A 1 3.25 -14.21 -5.42
C ALA A 1 4.66 -13.68 -5.65
N PHE A 2 4.94 -12.39 -5.46
CA PHE A 2 6.32 -11.85 -5.55
C PHE A 2 7.19 -12.18 -4.32
N THR A 3 6.70 -13.06 -3.45
CA THR A 3 7.29 -13.51 -2.19
C THR A 3 6.99 -15.00 -2.01
N ASP A 4 7.89 -15.70 -1.33
CA ASP A 4 7.74 -17.11 -0.93
C ASP A 4 7.13 -17.24 0.48
N TYR A 5 6.88 -16.10 1.15
CA TYR A 5 6.27 -16.05 2.48
C TYR A 5 4.82 -16.51 2.49
N TYR A 6 4.05 -16.10 1.49
CA TYR A 6 2.63 -16.45 1.37
C TYR A 6 2.44 -17.71 0.53
N ARG A 7 1.65 -18.65 1.04
CA ARG A 7 1.27 -19.89 0.35
C ARG A 7 -0.25 -20.01 0.28
N VAL A 8 -0.77 -20.48 -0.85
CA VAL A 8 -2.20 -20.80 -1.00
C VAL A 8 -2.43 -22.24 -0.56
N GLY A 9 -3.33 -22.44 0.40
CA GLY A 9 -3.80 -23.76 0.82
C GLY A 9 -4.74 -24.39 -0.20
N ALA A 10 -5.03 -25.69 -0.03
CA ALA A 10 -5.99 -26.40 -0.89
C ALA A 10 -7.43 -25.84 -0.79
N ASP A 11 -7.71 -25.11 0.29
CA ASP A 11 -8.96 -24.37 0.53
C ASP A 11 -9.01 -22.99 -0.14
N GLY A 12 -7.97 -22.61 -0.89
CA GLY A 12 -7.86 -21.33 -1.58
C GLY A 12 -7.48 -20.16 -0.67
N ARG A 13 -7.17 -20.39 0.61
CA ARG A 13 -6.77 -19.34 1.56
C ARG A 13 -5.26 -19.12 1.54
N TRP A 14 -4.84 -17.88 1.71
CA TRP A 14 -3.43 -17.54 1.86
C TRP A 14 -3.01 -17.73 3.32
N ALA A 15 -1.82 -18.32 3.51
CA ALA A 15 -1.18 -18.48 4.81
C ALA A 15 0.22 -17.84 4.80
N PRO A 16 0.66 -17.19 5.90
CA PRO A 16 -0.16 -16.87 7.08
C PRO A 16 -1.26 -15.84 6.77
N ASP A 17 -2.40 -15.96 7.47
CA ASP A 17 -3.52 -15.04 7.34
C ASP A 17 -3.39 -13.90 8.35
N HIS A 18 -3.07 -12.72 7.84
CA HIS A 18 -2.92 -11.50 8.65
C HIS A 18 -4.19 -10.66 8.68
N LEU A 19 -5.21 -11.01 7.91
CA LEU A 19 -6.42 -10.19 7.77
C LEU A 19 -7.13 -9.95 9.13
N PRO A 20 -7.24 -10.93 10.05
CA PRO A 20 -7.82 -10.68 11.37
C PRO A 20 -7.05 -9.62 12.17
N THR A 21 -5.72 -9.57 12.07
CA THR A 21 -4.89 -8.58 12.76
C THR A 21 -5.15 -7.17 12.22
N TRP A 22 -5.22 -7.03 10.91
CA TRP A 22 -5.54 -5.75 10.27
C TRP A 22 -6.93 -5.26 10.63
N LEU A 23 -7.94 -6.13 10.57
CA LEU A 23 -9.34 -5.74 10.79
C LEU A 23 -9.69 -5.49 12.26
N ALA A 24 -8.91 -6.04 13.20
CA ALA A 24 -9.14 -5.86 14.64
C ALA A 24 -8.35 -4.69 15.25
N SER A 25 -7.34 -4.14 14.55
CA SER A 25 -6.49 -3.09 15.09
C SER A 25 -7.11 -1.70 14.88
N PRO A 26 -7.18 -0.86 15.93
CA PRO A 26 -7.58 0.53 15.79
C PRO A 26 -6.51 1.39 15.09
N GLU A 27 -5.26 0.92 15.01
CA GLU A 27 -4.17 1.55 14.26
C GLU A 27 -4.12 1.12 12.79
N ALA A 28 -5.21 0.55 12.27
CA ALA A 28 -5.35 0.20 10.86
C ALA A 28 -6.67 0.70 10.29
N THR A 29 -6.62 1.21 9.06
CA THR A 29 -7.82 1.53 8.29
C THR A 29 -7.88 0.67 7.04
N ALA A 30 -8.99 -0.06 6.88
CA ALA A 30 -9.31 -0.83 5.69
C ALA A 30 -10.31 -0.09 4.81
N LEU A 31 -9.96 0.12 3.55
CA LEU A 31 -10.77 0.86 2.58
C LEU A 31 -11.06 0.00 1.36
N LEU A 32 -12.29 0.10 0.83
CA LEU A 32 -12.66 -0.49 -0.44
C LEU A 32 -12.49 0.55 -1.55
N VAL A 33 -11.81 0.18 -2.64
CA VAL A 33 -11.74 1.02 -3.84
C VAL A 33 -12.94 0.67 -4.71
N LEU A 34 -13.77 1.67 -4.99
CA LEU A 34 -14.91 1.57 -5.91
C LEU A 34 -14.58 2.27 -7.22
N ALA A 35 -15.00 1.69 -8.35
CA ALA A 35 -14.94 2.32 -9.66
C ALA A 35 -16.16 1.95 -10.49
N ASP A 36 -16.70 2.93 -11.22
CA ASP A 36 -18.03 2.89 -11.81
C ASP A 36 -19.06 2.36 -10.78
N ASP A 37 -19.70 1.22 -11.05
CA ASP A 37 -20.79 0.70 -10.22
C ASP A 37 -20.35 -0.40 -9.22
N GLY A 38 -19.05 -0.62 -9.01
CA GLY A 38 -18.63 -1.73 -8.17
C GLY A 38 -17.19 -1.74 -7.63
N PRO A 39 -16.82 -2.81 -6.89
CA PRO A 39 -15.49 -2.94 -6.32
C PRO A 39 -14.41 -3.06 -7.39
N ALA A 40 -13.35 -2.26 -7.22
CA ALA A 40 -12.18 -2.23 -8.08
C ALA A 40 -10.89 -2.63 -7.34
N GLY A 41 -10.92 -2.71 -6.01
CA GLY A 41 -9.74 -3.01 -5.21
C GLY A 41 -9.93 -2.72 -3.73
N PHE A 42 -8.84 -2.69 -2.99
CA PHE A 42 -8.82 -2.31 -1.58
C PHE A 42 -7.48 -1.68 -1.20
N VAL A 43 -7.48 -0.97 -0.07
CA VAL A 43 -6.30 -0.39 0.54
C VAL A 43 -6.31 -0.67 2.04
N LEU A 44 -5.17 -1.08 2.58
CA LEU A 44 -4.91 -1.13 4.01
C LEU A 44 -3.85 -0.08 4.38
N VAL A 45 -4.21 0.82 5.28
CA VAL A 45 -3.31 1.82 5.83
C VAL A 45 -3.00 1.44 7.27
N ALA A 46 -1.72 1.31 7.59
CA ALA A 46 -1.29 1.22 8.98
C ALA A 46 -0.92 2.61 9.49
N HIS A 47 -1.40 2.94 10.68
CA HIS A 47 -1.09 4.18 11.39
C HIS A 47 0.03 3.96 12.41
N ALA A 48 0.58 5.05 12.93
CA ALA A 48 1.57 5.01 14.00
C ALA A 48 1.07 4.13 15.17
N GLY A 49 1.90 3.17 15.57
CA GLY A 49 1.57 2.19 16.62
C GLY A 49 1.07 0.84 16.12
N PHE A 50 0.75 0.68 14.82
CA PHE A 50 0.40 -0.63 14.27
C PHE A 50 1.58 -1.61 14.43
N PRO A 51 1.33 -2.85 14.90
CA PRO A 51 2.37 -3.87 15.01
C PRO A 51 3.08 -4.11 13.67
N TYR A 52 4.38 -4.44 13.72
CA TYR A 52 5.19 -4.77 12.53
C TYR A 52 5.49 -3.62 11.57
N VAL A 53 5.13 -2.37 11.92
CA VAL A 53 5.52 -1.18 11.17
C VAL A 53 6.68 -0.47 11.86
N PRO A 54 7.68 0.05 11.13
CA PRO A 54 8.74 0.84 11.73
C PRO A 54 8.18 2.09 12.42
N ALA A 55 8.74 2.45 13.58
CA ALA A 55 8.49 3.76 14.18
C ALA A 55 9.01 4.89 13.27
N GLY A 56 8.36 6.05 13.33
CA GLY A 56 8.76 7.25 12.58
C GLY A 56 7.64 7.85 11.74
N PRO A 57 7.13 7.15 10.69
CA PRO A 57 6.04 7.69 9.87
C PRO A 57 4.70 7.65 10.60
N ASP A 58 3.85 8.63 10.31
CA ASP A 58 2.46 8.67 10.78
C ASP A 58 1.65 7.54 10.13
N HIS A 59 1.94 7.25 8.86
CA HIS A 59 1.22 6.26 8.06
C HIS A 59 2.17 5.38 7.23
N THR A 60 1.84 4.10 7.09
CA THR A 60 2.48 3.18 6.14
C THR A 60 1.44 2.55 5.25
N MET A 61 1.70 2.57 3.94
CA MET A 61 0.90 1.81 2.99
C MET A 61 1.15 0.32 3.22
N GLY A 62 0.15 -0.38 3.77
CA GLY A 62 0.23 -1.81 4.08
C GLY A 62 0.03 -2.66 2.83
N GLU A 63 -1.22 -2.92 2.50
CA GLU A 63 -1.60 -3.66 1.30
C GLU A 63 -2.37 -2.74 0.35
N PHE A 64 -2.01 -2.78 -0.93
CA PHE A 64 -2.67 -1.98 -1.96
C PHE A 64 -2.94 -2.84 -3.19
N PHE A 65 -4.22 -3.03 -3.50
CA PHE A 65 -4.62 -3.94 -4.56
C PHE A 65 -5.67 -3.31 -5.47
N VAL A 66 -5.45 -3.46 -6.77
CA VAL A 66 -6.42 -3.11 -7.82
C VAL A 66 -6.63 -4.35 -8.68
N LEU A 67 -7.91 -4.68 -8.91
CA LEU A 67 -8.35 -5.77 -9.77
C LEU A 67 -7.83 -5.59 -11.20
N ALA A 68 -7.48 -6.69 -11.86
CA ALA A 68 -6.80 -6.66 -13.15
C ALA A 68 -7.55 -5.84 -14.23
N GLY A 69 -8.88 -5.96 -14.30
CA GLY A 69 -9.72 -5.21 -15.26
C GLY A 69 -9.76 -3.69 -15.05
N TRP A 70 -9.28 -3.21 -13.89
CA TRP A 70 -9.23 -1.78 -13.54
C TRP A 70 -7.82 -1.19 -13.63
N ARG A 71 -6.81 -2.00 -13.92
CA ARG A 71 -5.42 -1.53 -14.03
C ARG A 71 -5.21 -0.71 -15.29
N ARG A 72 -4.26 0.23 -15.24
CA ARG A 72 -3.91 1.16 -16.34
C ARG A 72 -5.06 2.08 -16.81
N ARG A 73 -6.13 2.18 -16.02
CA ARG A 73 -7.27 3.11 -16.21
C ARG A 73 -7.24 4.30 -15.24
N GLY A 74 -6.14 4.53 -14.54
CA GLY A 74 -6.00 5.60 -13.54
C GLY A 74 -6.56 5.28 -12.14
N VAL A 75 -7.39 4.24 -11.99
CA VAL A 75 -8.06 3.87 -10.71
C VAL A 75 -7.09 3.78 -9.53
N GLY A 76 -5.98 3.06 -9.68
CA GLY A 76 -5.01 2.90 -8.59
C GLY A 76 -4.34 4.23 -8.18
N ARG A 77 -4.06 5.11 -9.14
CA ARG A 77 -3.50 6.43 -8.83
C ARG A 77 -4.51 7.26 -8.05
N HIS A 78 -5.73 7.36 -8.55
CA HIS A 78 -6.78 8.13 -7.91
C HIS A 78 -7.09 7.62 -6.50
N ALA A 79 -7.15 6.30 -6.32
CA ALA A 79 -7.32 5.69 -5.01
C ALA A 79 -6.17 6.04 -4.05
N ALA A 80 -4.92 5.99 -4.50
CA ALA A 80 -3.77 6.37 -3.68
C ALA A 80 -3.82 7.87 -3.29
N ASP A 81 -4.17 8.75 -4.23
CA ASP A 81 -4.30 10.19 -3.96
C ASP A 81 -5.39 10.48 -2.92
N LEU A 82 -6.56 9.84 -3.04
CA LEU A 82 -7.65 9.97 -2.06
C LEU A 82 -7.22 9.47 -0.67
N VAL A 83 -6.45 8.39 -0.60
CA VAL A 83 -5.90 7.89 0.67
C VAL A 83 -4.91 8.90 1.26
N PHE A 84 -4.03 9.48 0.46
CA PHE A 84 -3.10 10.50 0.94
C PHE A 84 -3.80 11.79 1.37
N ASP A 85 -4.90 12.17 0.71
CA ASP A 85 -5.74 13.31 1.12
C ASP A 85 -6.47 13.05 2.44
N ALA A 86 -6.93 11.81 2.65
CA ALA A 86 -7.67 11.42 3.85
C ALA A 86 -6.78 11.34 5.10
N PHE A 87 -5.49 11.05 4.93
CA PHE A 87 -4.54 10.93 6.04
C PHE A 87 -3.31 11.83 5.82
N PRO A 88 -3.40 13.12 6.22
CA PRO A 88 -2.27 14.03 6.20
C PRO A 88 -1.14 13.54 7.13
N GLY A 89 0.10 13.93 6.82
CA GLY A 89 1.27 13.59 7.62
C GLY A 89 2.39 12.90 6.84
N THR A 90 3.27 12.24 7.57
CA THR A 90 4.43 11.52 7.04
C THR A 90 4.09 10.10 6.62
N TRP A 91 4.55 9.70 5.44
CA TRP A 91 4.22 8.43 4.81
C TRP A 91 5.45 7.57 4.54
N ARG A 92 5.26 6.26 4.67
CA ARG A 92 6.18 5.22 4.17
C ARG A 92 5.43 4.31 3.19
N VAL A 93 6.04 4.02 2.05
CA VAL A 93 5.57 3.00 1.12
C VAL A 93 6.74 2.07 0.81
N GLU A 94 6.57 0.78 1.08
CA GLU A 94 7.58 -0.26 0.81
C GLU A 94 7.08 -1.22 -0.27
N GLN A 95 7.96 -1.69 -1.13
CA GLN A 95 7.63 -2.68 -2.16
C GLN A 95 8.54 -3.90 -2.09
N LEU A 96 7.99 -5.06 -2.43
CA LEU A 96 8.80 -6.25 -2.68
C LEU A 96 9.74 -5.99 -3.87
N ARG A 97 11.04 -6.23 -3.67
CA ARG A 97 12.08 -6.04 -4.71
C ARG A 97 11.71 -6.66 -6.07
N ARG A 98 11.08 -7.84 -6.05
CA ARG A 98 10.68 -8.58 -7.26
C ARG A 98 9.44 -8.00 -7.95
N ASN A 99 8.68 -7.13 -7.29
CA ASN A 99 7.47 -6.52 -7.83
C ASN A 99 7.78 -5.21 -8.56
N ILE A 100 8.48 -5.34 -9.70
CA ILE A 100 8.94 -4.20 -10.51
C ILE A 100 7.77 -3.30 -10.95
N ALA A 101 6.61 -3.89 -11.23
CA ALA A 101 5.41 -3.14 -11.60
C ALA A 101 4.91 -2.24 -10.46
N ALA A 102 4.90 -2.74 -9.21
CA ALA A 102 4.52 -1.92 -8.06
C ALA A 102 5.54 -0.83 -7.77
N THR A 103 6.85 -1.11 -7.87
CA THR A 103 7.89 -0.08 -7.70
C THR A 103 7.74 1.04 -8.74
N ALA A 104 7.53 0.70 -10.01
CA ALA A 104 7.31 1.69 -11.06
C ALA A 104 6.02 2.50 -10.81
N PHE A 105 4.95 1.84 -10.38
CA PHE A 105 3.69 2.49 -10.01
C PHE A 105 3.90 3.50 -8.88
N TRP A 106 4.50 3.09 -7.77
CA TRP A 106 4.67 3.96 -6.59
C TRP A 106 5.64 5.11 -6.82
N ARG A 107 6.76 4.90 -7.53
CA ARG A 107 7.63 6.01 -7.95
C ARG A 107 6.88 7.05 -8.78
N GLY A 108 5.99 6.61 -9.68
CA GLY A 108 5.16 7.50 -10.47
C GLY A 108 4.13 8.27 -9.64
N VAL A 109 3.36 7.57 -8.80
CA VAL A 109 2.33 8.19 -7.94
C VAL A 109 2.95 9.16 -6.95
N ILE A 110 3.95 8.72 -6.18
CA ILE A 110 4.59 9.53 -5.14
C ILE A 110 5.39 10.68 -5.77
N GLY A 111 6.09 10.41 -6.88
CA GLY A 111 6.82 11.45 -7.60
C GLY A 111 5.92 12.58 -8.08
N GLU A 112 4.76 12.26 -8.66
CA GLU A 112 3.79 13.27 -9.09
C GLU A 112 3.16 14.00 -7.91
N ARG A 113 2.69 13.25 -6.89
CA ARG A 113 2.06 13.78 -5.68
C ARG A 113 2.96 14.78 -4.93
N THR A 114 4.26 14.48 -4.87
CA THR A 114 5.22 15.28 -4.10
C THR A 114 6.00 16.28 -4.96
N GLY A 115 5.79 16.31 -6.28
CA GLY A 115 6.64 17.05 -7.21
C GLY A 115 8.12 16.63 -7.12
N GLY A 116 8.36 15.33 -6.95
CA GLY A 116 9.68 14.72 -6.78
C GLY A 116 10.30 14.85 -5.39
N ARG A 117 9.60 15.45 -4.41
CA ARG A 117 10.09 15.63 -3.04
C ARG A 117 9.77 14.42 -2.16
N TYR A 118 10.51 13.34 -2.39
CA TYR A 118 10.48 12.15 -1.54
C TYR A 118 11.89 11.57 -1.41
N GLU A 119 12.13 10.87 -0.32
CA GLU A 119 13.35 10.10 -0.12
C GLU A 119 13.12 8.67 -0.59
N GLU A 120 14.10 8.09 -1.29
CA GLU A 120 14.10 6.67 -1.64
C GLU A 120 15.30 5.96 -1.03
N SER A 121 15.05 4.80 -0.43
CA SER A 121 16.08 3.91 0.10
C SER A 121 15.72 2.46 -0.22
N ALA A 122 16.65 1.53 0.03
CA ALA A 122 16.41 0.11 -0.15
C ALA A 122 16.87 -0.74 1.06
N PRO A 123 16.29 -0.53 2.26
CA PRO A 123 16.62 -1.34 3.42
C PRO A 123 16.34 -2.82 3.11
N PHE A 124 17.32 -3.69 3.36
CA PHE A 124 17.26 -5.11 3.02
C PHE A 124 16.94 -5.40 1.55
N GLY A 125 17.08 -4.41 0.67
CA GLY A 125 16.83 -4.54 -0.75
C GLY A 125 15.45 -4.19 -1.28
N HIS A 126 14.53 -3.82 -0.40
CA HIS A 126 13.16 -3.48 -0.76
C HIS A 126 13.07 -1.97 -1.01
N PRO A 127 12.64 -1.51 -2.20
CA PRO A 127 12.44 -0.08 -2.43
C PRO A 127 11.45 0.49 -1.42
N VAL A 128 11.86 1.58 -0.76
CA VAL A 128 11.07 2.31 0.23
C VAL A 128 11.09 3.78 -0.12
N GLN A 129 9.91 4.37 -0.28
CA GLN A 129 9.74 5.82 -0.37
C GLN A 129 9.24 6.39 0.95
N ARG A 130 9.79 7.54 1.33
CA ARG A 130 9.32 8.37 2.45
C ARG A 130 9.03 9.79 2.00
N PHE A 131 7.91 10.33 2.41
CA PHE A 131 7.45 11.67 2.01
C PHE A 131 6.44 12.23 3.00
N SER A 132 6.10 13.50 2.85
CA SER A 132 5.04 14.14 3.62
C SER A 132 3.95 14.63 2.68
N VAL A 133 2.70 14.50 3.12
CA VAL A 133 1.54 15.13 2.48
C VAL A 133 0.89 16.11 3.46
N PRO A 134 0.50 17.31 2.99
CA PRO A 134 -0.07 18.36 3.83
C PRO A 134 -1.45 18.00 4.37
#